data_AF-A0A6G3CEU9-F1
#
_entry.id   AF-A0A6G3CEU9-F1
#
_cell.length_a   1.000
_cell.length_b   1.000
_cell.length_c   1.000
_cell.angle_alpha   90.00
_cell.angle_beta   90.00
_cell.angle_gamma   90.00
#
_symmetry.space_group_name_H-M   'P 1'
#
loop_
_entity.id
_entity.type
_entity.pdbx_description
1 polymer ?
#
loop_
_entity_poly.entity_id
_entity_poly.type
_entity_poly.pdbx_seq_one_letter_code
_entity_poly.pdbx_strand_id
1 'polypeptide(L)'
;TTATPPAGPAVKDVAVSAFRQTGPTTATATLGVTTDGTGPVSITVSWFTGNTAGQPGTPDGTSQTFERSGATQYTLTVEHTFQTLGCYWTVQATTAPAAADGGASQELLTRRCDLR
;
A
#
# COMPACT_ATOMS: atom_id res chain seq x y z
N THR A 1 29.69 -17.29 -7.99
CA THR A 1 29.32 -15.92 -8.37
C THR A 1 27.83 -15.76 -8.15
N THR A 2 27.42 -14.97 -7.17
CA THR A 2 26.00 -14.70 -6.92
C THR A 2 25.56 -13.71 -8.00
N ALA A 3 24.70 -14.13 -8.93
CA ALA A 3 24.16 -13.25 -9.95
C ALA A 3 23.36 -12.15 -9.25
N THR A 4 23.79 -10.89 -9.37
CA THR A 4 22.96 -9.74 -9.00
C THR A 4 21.71 -9.85 -9.88
N PRO A 5 20.49 -9.95 -9.32
CA PRO A 5 19.28 -9.96 -10.13
C PRO A 5 19.31 -8.70 -11.01
N PRO A 6 18.83 -8.78 -12.27
CA PRO A 6 18.80 -7.64 -13.16
C PRO A 6 18.14 -6.49 -12.40
N ALA A 7 18.86 -5.37 -12.25
CA ALA A 7 18.36 -4.21 -11.54
C ALA A 7 17.10 -3.75 -12.29
N GLY A 8 15.93 -4.00 -11.69
CA GLY A 8 14.66 -3.46 -12.18
C GLY A 8 14.75 -1.93 -12.27
N PRO A 9 13.79 -1.28 -12.94
CA PRO A 9 13.81 0.17 -13.06
C PRO A 9 13.80 0.78 -11.66
N ALA A 10 14.51 1.90 -11.48
CA ALA A 10 14.45 2.63 -10.22
C ALA A 10 13.02 3.13 -10.00
N VAL A 11 12.40 2.71 -8.90
CA VAL A 11 11.12 3.27 -8.47
C VAL A 11 11.42 4.62 -7.84
N LYS A 12 10.88 5.69 -8.43
CA LYS A 12 11.08 7.05 -7.93
C LYS A 12 10.20 7.26 -6.72
N ASP A 13 8.90 7.11 -6.93
CA ASP A 13 7.86 7.46 -5.97
C ASP A 13 6.81 6.36 -5.88
N VAL A 14 6.30 6.18 -4.67
CA VAL A 14 5.08 5.42 -4.40
C VAL A 14 4.27 6.24 -3.41
N ALA A 15 2.99 6.42 -3.71
CA ALA A 15 2.08 7.20 -2.88
C ALA A 15 0.73 6.52 -2.75
N VAL A 16 0.11 6.65 -1.58
CA VAL A 16 -1.31 6.33 -1.40
C VAL A 16 -2.09 7.60 -1.69
N SER A 17 -2.61 7.73 -2.91
CA SER A 17 -3.32 8.94 -3.35
C SER A 17 -4.72 9.05 -2.74
N ALA A 18 -5.34 7.92 -2.38
CA ALA A 18 -6.62 7.90 -1.70
C ALA A 18 -6.73 6.66 -0.82
N PHE A 19 -7.32 6.82 0.37
CA PHE A 19 -7.70 5.70 1.23
C PHE A 19 -9.02 6.05 1.93
N ARG A 20 -10.05 5.23 1.71
CA ARG A 20 -11.40 5.51 2.19
C ARG A 20 -12.12 4.24 2.63
N GLN A 21 -12.94 4.36 3.67
CA GLN A 21 -13.87 3.32 4.10
C GLN A 21 -15.10 3.32 3.19
N THR A 22 -15.36 2.20 2.53
CA THR A 22 -16.46 1.99 1.57
C THR A 22 -17.63 1.20 2.16
N GLY A 23 -17.40 0.48 3.26
CA GLY A 23 -18.44 -0.27 3.98
C GLY A 23 -18.11 -0.42 5.46
N PRO A 24 -18.85 -1.24 6.23
CA PRO A 24 -18.67 -1.35 7.68
C PRO A 24 -17.30 -1.93 8.05
N THR A 25 -16.77 -2.84 7.24
CA THR A 25 -15.44 -3.46 7.40
C THR A 25 -14.60 -3.40 6.12
N THR A 26 -15.06 -2.69 5.09
CA THR A 26 -14.39 -2.63 3.79
C THR A 26 -13.81 -1.25 3.53
N ALA A 27 -12.62 -1.23 2.92
CA ALA A 27 -11.97 -0.01 2.49
C ALA A 27 -11.34 -0.18 1.11
N THR A 28 -11.17 0.95 0.43
CA THR A 28 -10.50 1.03 -0.86
C THR A 28 -9.33 1.98 -0.76
N ALA A 29 -8.15 1.55 -1.22
CA ALA A 29 -6.99 2.40 -1.41
C ALA A 29 -6.66 2.55 -2.90
N THR A 30 -6.13 3.71 -3.27
CA THR A 30 -5.60 4.00 -4.60
C THR A 30 -4.15 4.39 -4.45
N LEU A 31 -3.30 3.69 -5.19
CA LEU A 31 -1.86 3.85 -5.15
C LEU A 31 -1.36 4.40 -6.48
N GLY A 32 -0.47 5.38 -6.41
CA GLY A 32 0.33 5.84 -7.53
C GLY A 32 1.75 5.31 -7.40
N VAL A 33 2.32 4.82 -8.51
CA VAL A 33 3.73 4.40 -8.56
C VAL A 33 4.37 5.04 -9.78
N THR A 34 5.52 5.68 -9.59
CA THR A 34 6.32 6.31 -10.65
C THR A 34 7.69 5.66 -10.72
N THR A 35 8.10 5.23 -11.91
CA THR A 35 9.40 4.59 -12.16
C THR A 35 10.19 5.32 -13.24
N ASP A 36 11.52 5.19 -13.19
CA ASP A 36 12.45 5.77 -14.18
C ASP A 36 12.48 5.01 -15.50
N GLY A 37 11.86 3.82 -15.54
CA GLY A 37 11.87 2.94 -16.70
C GLY A 37 10.72 1.94 -16.66
N THR A 38 10.60 1.18 -17.75
CA THR A 38 9.47 0.27 -18.03
C THR A 38 9.73 -1.19 -17.64
N GLY A 39 10.84 -1.47 -16.95
CA GLY A 39 11.11 -2.82 -16.45
C GLY A 39 10.12 -3.26 -15.35
N PRO A 40 10.24 -4.50 -14.84
CA PRO A 40 9.30 -5.06 -13.89
C PRO A 40 9.44 -4.42 -12.49
N VAL A 41 8.30 -4.14 -11.88
CA VAL A 41 8.17 -3.64 -10.51
C VAL A 41 7.14 -4.51 -9.79
N SER A 42 7.50 -5.01 -8.62
CA SER A 42 6.55 -5.66 -7.72
C SER A 42 6.08 -4.66 -6.68
N ILE A 43 4.77 -4.53 -6.48
CA ILE A 43 4.14 -3.63 -5.52
C ILE A 43 3.45 -4.49 -4.47
N THR A 44 3.88 -4.41 -3.22
CA THR A 44 3.30 -5.15 -2.11
C THR A 44 2.44 -4.21 -1.29
N VAL A 45 1.17 -4.53 -1.11
CA VAL A 45 0.22 -3.81 -0.28
C VAL A 45 -0.09 -4.63 0.97
N SER A 46 0.10 -4.02 2.13
CA SER A 46 -0.18 -4.61 3.44
C SER A 46 -1.21 -3.76 4.17
N TRP A 47 -2.09 -4.42 4.92
CA TRP A 47 -3.16 -3.79 5.67
C TRP A 47 -2.93 -4.00 7.15
N PHE A 48 -3.23 -2.98 7.95
CA PHE A 48 -3.08 -3.01 9.39
C PHE A 48 -4.27 -2.35 10.05
N THR A 49 -4.51 -2.75 11.30
CA THR A 49 -5.61 -2.27 12.12
C THR A 49 -5.12 -2.05 13.54
N GLY A 50 -5.48 -0.92 14.15
CA GLY A 50 -5.04 -0.56 15.48
C GLY A 50 -6.04 0.34 16.19
N ASN A 51 -5.76 0.63 17.46
CA ASN A 51 -6.60 1.50 18.30
C ASN A 51 -5.90 2.81 18.63
N THR A 52 -4.67 3.01 18.17
CA THR A 52 -3.84 4.18 18.42
C THR A 52 -3.49 4.82 17.08
N ALA A 53 -3.68 6.14 16.97
CA ALA A 53 -3.34 6.89 15.77
C ALA A 53 -1.83 6.93 15.54
N GLY A 54 -1.41 6.97 14.28
CA GLY A 54 -0.04 7.24 13.88
C GLY A 54 0.95 6.09 14.13
N GLN A 55 0.46 4.89 14.44
CA GLN A 55 1.27 3.67 14.48
C GLN A 55 0.55 2.58 13.68
N PRO A 56 1.23 1.92 12.71
CA PRO A 56 0.67 0.75 12.06
C PRO A 56 0.38 -0.29 13.15
N GLY A 57 -0.89 -0.66 13.26
CA GLY A 57 -1.35 -1.61 14.28
C GLY A 57 -0.97 -3.05 13.93
N THR A 58 -1.84 -3.99 14.27
CA THR A 58 -1.67 -5.40 13.92
C THR A 58 -1.92 -5.60 12.42
N PRO A 59 -1.09 -6.39 11.71
CA PRO A 59 -1.37 -6.79 10.34
C PRO A 59 -2.75 -7.47 10.23
N ASP A 60 -3.54 -7.07 9.24
CA ASP A 60 -4.86 -7.62 8.97
C ASP A 60 -4.85 -8.38 7.64
N GLY A 61 -4.86 -9.71 7.72
CA GLY A 61 -4.84 -10.58 6.56
C GLY A 61 -3.47 -10.69 5.87
N THR A 62 -3.50 -11.19 4.63
CA THR A 62 -2.30 -11.42 3.82
C THR A 62 -2.00 -10.23 2.92
N SER A 63 -0.73 -9.83 2.83
CA SER A 63 -0.29 -8.82 1.88
C SER A 63 -0.57 -9.24 0.43
N GLN A 64 -0.95 -8.28 -0.40
CA GLN A 64 -1.21 -8.50 -1.82
C GLN A 64 -0.03 -7.98 -2.64
N THR A 65 0.47 -8.80 -3.56
CA THR A 65 1.58 -8.40 -4.45
C THR A 65 1.08 -8.27 -5.88
N PHE A 66 1.44 -7.17 -6.53
CA PHE A 66 1.08 -6.85 -7.90
C PHE A 66 2.34 -6.60 -8.73
N GLU A 67 2.48 -7.30 -9.85
CA GLU A 67 3.57 -7.06 -10.80
C GLU A 67 3.11 -6.09 -11.88
N ARG A 68 3.97 -5.12 -12.19
CA ARG A 68 3.72 -4.09 -13.21
C ARG A 68 4.97 -3.90 -14.05
N SER A 69 4.78 -3.77 -15.36
CA SER A 69 5.84 -3.52 -16.33
C SER A 69 5.26 -2.83 -17.57
N GLY A 70 6.13 -2.28 -18.43
CA GLY A 70 5.75 -1.67 -19.70
C GLY A 70 5.38 -0.19 -19.64
N ALA A 71 5.26 0.41 -18.45
CA ALA A 71 5.03 1.83 -18.25
C ALA A 71 5.93 2.43 -17.16
N THR A 72 5.98 3.76 -17.10
CA THR A 72 6.69 4.51 -16.05
C THR A 72 5.75 5.03 -14.96
N GLN A 73 4.44 4.89 -15.15
CA GLN A 73 3.42 5.31 -14.20
C GLN A 73 2.34 4.23 -14.11
N TYR A 74 1.96 3.90 -12.86
CA TYR A 74 0.90 2.95 -12.59
C TYR A 74 -0.06 3.52 -11.55
N THR A 75 -1.34 3.25 -11.77
CA THR A 75 -2.40 3.48 -10.79
C THR A 75 -3.01 2.14 -10.43
N LEU A 76 -3.04 1.83 -9.14
CA LEU A 76 -3.61 0.60 -8.62
C LEU A 76 -4.71 0.92 -7.62
N THR A 77 -5.90 0.40 -7.85
CA THR A 77 -6.99 0.43 -6.88
C THR A 77 -7.10 -0.95 -6.24
N VAL A 78 -6.99 -0.98 -4.91
CA VAL A 78 -7.08 -2.19 -4.11
C VAL A 78 -8.22 -2.05 -3.10
N GLU A 79 -8.93 -3.14 -2.89
CA GLU A 79 -9.97 -3.24 -1.87
C GLU A 79 -9.53 -4.27 -0.83
N HIS A 80 -9.85 -3.98 0.43
CA HIS A 80 -9.62 -4.90 1.55
C HIS A 80 -10.84 -4.97 2.44
N THR A 81 -11.11 -6.18 2.91
CA THR A 81 -12.12 -6.44 3.94
C THR A 81 -11.39 -6.73 5.24
N PHE A 82 -11.43 -5.77 6.17
CA PHE A 82 -10.81 -5.89 7.48
C PHE A 82 -11.50 -6.97 8.31
N GLN A 83 -10.71 -7.89 8.84
CA GLN A 83 -11.19 -8.94 9.72
C GLN A 83 -11.27 -8.45 11.18
N THR A 84 -10.44 -7.48 11.52
CA THR A 84 -10.37 -6.91 12.86
C THR A 84 -10.96 -5.49 12.89
N LEU A 85 -11.69 -5.18 13.97
CA LEU A 85 -12.44 -3.93 14.12
C LEU A 85 -11.66 -2.86 14.91
N GLY A 86 -10.42 -2.58 14.53
CA GLY A 86 -9.67 -1.46 15.10
C GLY A 86 -10.26 -0.12 14.74
N CYS A 87 -9.96 0.91 15.54
CA CYS A 87 -10.42 2.27 15.28
C CYS A 87 -9.68 2.94 14.13
N TYR A 88 -8.42 2.57 13.92
CA TYR A 88 -7.56 3.06 12.86
C TYR A 88 -7.22 1.93 11.92
N TRP A 89 -7.43 2.17 10.63
CA TRP A 89 -6.96 1.30 9.58
C TRP A 89 -5.76 1.95 8.92
N THR A 90 -4.76 1.16 8.55
CA THR A 90 -3.57 1.63 7.85
C THR A 90 -3.35 0.78 6.61
N VAL A 91 -3.09 1.42 5.50
CA VAL A 91 -2.56 0.78 4.29
C VAL A 91 -1.10 1.15 4.16
N GLN A 92 -0.26 0.17 3.86
CA GLN A 92 1.14 0.37 3.54
C GLN A 92 1.45 -0.24 2.18
N ALA A 93 2.23 0.46 1.37
CA ALA A 93 2.71 -0.01 0.10
C ALA A 93 4.22 0.09 0.01
N THR A 94 4.83 -0.98 -0.46
CA THR A 94 6.26 -1.07 -0.74
C THR A 94 6.46 -1.59 -2.16
N THR A 95 7.62 -1.29 -2.74
CA THR A 95 7.97 -1.76 -4.08
C THR A 95 9.27 -2.55 -4.08
N ALA A 96 9.43 -3.42 -5.07
CA ALA A 96 10.69 -4.06 -5.42
C ALA A 96 10.95 -3.83 -6.92
N PRO A 97 12.02 -3.10 -7.31
CA PRO A 97 13.00 -2.42 -6.45
C PRO A 97 12.37 -1.41 -5.48
N ALA A 98 13.04 -1.17 -4.34
CA ALA A 98 12.56 -0.22 -3.33
C ALA A 98 12.42 1.19 -3.92
N ALA A 99 11.30 1.84 -3.62
CA ALA A 99 11.08 3.24 -3.96
C ALA A 99 12.12 4.11 -3.24
N ALA A 100 12.59 5.16 -3.93
CA ALA A 100 13.54 6.11 -3.34
C ALA A 100 12.95 6.80 -2.10
N ASP A 101 11.64 7.04 -2.08
CA ASP A 101 10.91 7.62 -0.94
C ASP A 101 10.63 6.61 0.21
N GLY A 102 11.06 5.35 0.09
CA GLY A 102 10.99 4.35 1.17
C GLY A 102 9.65 3.64 1.34
N GLY A 103 8.65 3.93 0.51
CA GLY A 103 7.32 3.34 0.58
C GLY A 103 6.22 4.38 0.85
N ALA A 104 4.97 3.94 0.85
CA ALA A 104 3.84 4.79 1.16
C ALA A 104 3.03 4.19 2.30
N SER A 105 2.48 5.04 3.16
CA SER A 105 1.48 4.58 4.13
C SER A 105 0.45 5.67 4.37
N GLN A 106 -0.79 5.27 4.59
CA GLN A 106 -1.85 6.19 4.97
C GLN A 106 -2.75 5.52 6.01
N GLU A 107 -3.17 6.32 6.98
CA GLU A 107 -4.09 5.91 8.04
C GLU A 107 -5.48 6.52 7.79
N LEU A 108 -6.50 5.81 8.26
CA LEU A 108 -7.89 6.24 8.24
C LEU A 108 -8.52 5.92 9.60
N LEU A 109 -9.12 6.93 10.23
CA LEU A 109 -10.04 6.71 11.35
C LEU A 109 -11.35 6.12 10.81
N THR A 110 -11.74 4.98 11.35
CA THR A 110 -12.99 4.32 10.97
C THR A 110 -14.20 5.11 11.46
N ARG A 111 -15.27 5.10 10.66
CA ARG A 111 -16.55 5.73 11.00
C ARG A 111 -17.16 5.21 12.31
N ARG A 112 -16.78 4.01 12.75
CA ARG A 112 -17.23 3.43 14.01
C ARG A 112 -16.66 4.17 15.23
N CYS A 113 -15.44 4.69 15.12
CA CYS A 113 -14.74 5.36 16.21
C CYS A 113 -14.74 6.89 16.08
N ASP A 114 -15.16 7.42 14.92
CA ASP A 114 -15.59 8.81 14.77
C ASP A 114 -16.97 8.99 15.44
N LEU A 115 -16.99 8.98 16.77
CA LEU A 115 -18.14 9.42 17.55
C LEU A 115 -17.96 10.91 17.83
N ARG A 116 -18.54 11.73 16.97
CA ARG A 116 -18.61 13.19 17.14
C ARG A 116 -19.98 13.62 17.62
#